data_AF-B9NBY4-F1
#
_entry.id   AF-B9NBY4-F1
#
_cell.length_a   1.000
_cell.length_b   1.000
_cell.length_c   1.000
_cell.angle_alpha   90.00
_cell.angle_beta   90.00
_cell.angle_gamma   90.00
#
_symmetry.space_group_name_H-M   'P 1'
#
loop_
_entity.id
_entity.type
_entity.pdbx_description
1 polymer ?
#
loop_
_entity_poly.entity_id
_entity_poly.type
_entity_poly.pdbx_seq_one_letter_code
_entity_poly.pdbx_strand_id
1 'polypeptide(L)' 'MSTNAQPMAMDNLYLSRKVLYTRVIKVEEGYAKQPCAVCFEELLIGGKAILLPCSHVYHCGCIRKWFKMIN' A
#
# COMPACT_ATOMS: atom_id res chain seq x y z
N MET A 1 -9.28 -25.53 -19.85
CA MET A 1 -10.05 -24.39 -19.28
C MET A 1 -9.05 -23.29 -18.98
N SER A 2 -8.74 -22.48 -19.99
CA SER A 2 -7.74 -21.43 -19.89
C SER A 2 -8.48 -20.12 -19.59
N THR A 3 -8.46 -19.67 -18.33
CA THR A 3 -8.93 -18.31 -18.03
C THR A 3 -7.83 -17.35 -18.47
N ASN A 4 -7.98 -16.80 -19.67
CA ASN A 4 -7.20 -15.67 -20.16
C ASN A 4 -7.38 -14.49 -19.18
N ALA A 5 -6.46 -14.35 -18.23
CA ALA A 5 -6.27 -13.10 -17.51
C ALA A 5 -5.55 -12.12 -18.46
N GLN A 6 -6.32 -11.55 -19.39
CA GLN A 6 -5.84 -10.43 -20.19
C GLN A 6 -5.58 -9.22 -19.27
N PRO A 7 -4.51 -8.45 -19.53
CA PRO A 7 -4.06 -7.40 -18.63
C PRO A 7 -5.11 -6.30 -18.59
N MET A 8 -5.62 -6.00 -17.40
CA MET A 8 -6.48 -4.83 -17.21
C MET A 8 -5.62 -3.62 -17.55
N ALA A 9 -5.99 -2.90 -18.61
CA ALA A 9 -5.28 -1.71 -19.03
C ALA A 9 -5.05 -0.79 -17.83
N MET A 10 -3.77 -0.53 -17.53
CA MET A 10 -3.30 0.26 -16.40
C MET A 10 -3.48 1.75 -16.71
N ASP A 11 -4.73 2.21 -16.81
CA ASP A 11 -4.99 3.63 -17.04
C ASP A 11 -4.72 4.46 -15.76
N ASN A 12 -4.39 5.73 -15.96
CA ASN A 12 -4.11 6.70 -14.88
C ASN A 12 -5.31 6.90 -13.93
N LEU A 13 -6.51 6.48 -14.34
CA LEU A 13 -7.72 6.53 -13.54
C LEU A 13 -7.77 5.39 -12.50
N TYR A 14 -7.29 4.19 -12.83
CA TYR A 14 -7.14 3.10 -11.85
C TYR A 14 -6.10 3.43 -10.79
N LEU A 15 -5.02 4.11 -11.18
CA LEU A 15 -3.96 4.52 -10.28
C LEU A 15 -4.42 5.57 -9.27
N SER A 16 -5.15 6.58 -9.74
CA SER A 16 -5.78 7.59 -8.89
C SER A 16 -6.84 6.96 -7.96
N ARG A 17 -7.62 5.98 -8.43
CA ARG A 17 -8.54 5.20 -7.59
C ARG A 17 -7.86 4.36 -6.50
N LYS A 18 -6.70 3.74 -6.78
CA LYS A 18 -5.99 2.91 -5.79
C LYS A 18 -5.47 3.71 -4.60
N VAL A 19 -5.03 4.94 -4.81
CA VAL A 19 -4.57 5.82 -3.71
C VAL A 19 -5.75 6.28 -2.83
N LEU A 20 -6.92 6.51 -3.43
CA LEU A 20 -8.13 6.97 -2.73
C LEU A 20 -8.72 5.95 -1.74
N TYR A 21 -8.52 4.65 -1.97
CA TYR A 21 -9.05 3.61 -1.07
C TYR A 21 -8.11 3.30 0.11
N THR A 22 -6.93 3.92 0.17
CA THR A 22 -5.99 3.65 1.26
C THR A 22 -6.35 4.43 2.52
N ARG A 23 -6.34 3.78 3.69
CA ARG A 23 -6.66 4.41 4.97
C ARG A 23 -5.38 4.76 5.73
N VAL A 24 -5.27 5.99 6.22
CA VAL A 24 -4.22 6.35 7.19
C VAL A 24 -4.62 5.78 8.55
N ILE A 25 -3.74 4.99 9.16
CA ILE A 25 -3.90 4.42 10.49
C ILE A 25 -2.78 4.89 11.42
N LYS A 26 -3.04 4.89 12.72
CA LYS A 26 -2.00 4.97 13.75
C LYS A 26 -1.44 3.55 13.94
N VAL A 27 -0.13 3.43 14.04
CA VAL A 27 0.52 2.14 14.28
C VAL A 27 0.32 1.76 15.75
N GLU A 28 -0.32 0.63 15.97
CA GLU A 28 -0.47 -0.01 17.28
C GLU A 28 0.49 -1.21 17.39
N GLU A 29 0.60 -1.82 18.58
CA GLU A 29 1.53 -2.94 18.83
C GLU A 29 1.36 -4.10 17.85
N GLY A 30 0.14 -4.38 17.40
CA GLY A 30 -0.14 -5.43 16.41
C GLY A 30 0.49 -5.20 15.03
N TYR A 31 0.85 -3.95 14.71
CA TYR A 31 1.48 -3.57 13.43
C TYR A 31 2.95 -3.18 13.57
N ALA A 32 3.41 -2.79 14.76
CA ALA A 32 4.71 -2.18 14.93
C ALA A 32 5.90 -3.06 14.53
N LYS A 33 5.76 -4.38 14.67
CA LYS A 33 6.81 -5.34 14.29
C LYS A 33 6.65 -5.86 12.85
N GLN A 34 5.68 -5.35 12.10
CA GLN A 34 5.52 -5.71 10.70
C GLN A 34 6.53 -4.90 9.87
N PRO A 35 7.46 -5.55 9.15
CA PRO A 35 8.40 -4.83 8.32
C PRO A 35 7.65 -4.22 7.12
N CYS A 36 7.93 -2.95 6.84
CA CYS A 36 7.46 -2.33 5.62
C CYS A 36 8.18 -2.99 4.43
N ALA A 37 7.47 -3.80 3.64
CA ALA A 37 8.06 -4.57 2.53
C ALA A 37 8.69 -3.71 1.40
N VAL A 38 8.55 -2.37 1.45
CA VAL A 38 9.19 -1.44 0.52
C VAL A 38 10.59 -1.01 0.98
N CYS A 39 10.77 -0.76 2.28
CA CYS A 39 12.05 -0.27 2.82
C CYS A 39 12.72 -1.25 3.80
N PHE A 40 12.06 -2.36 4.10
CA PHE A 40 12.49 -3.41 5.03
C PHE A 40 12.66 -2.97 6.49
N GLU A 41 12.25 -1.75 6.83
CA GLU A 41 12.25 -1.20 8.20
C GLU A 41 10.91 -1.46 8.91
N GLU A 42 10.98 -1.62 10.24
CA GLU A 42 9.80 -1.79 11.11
C GLU A 42 8.92 -0.52 11.17
N LEU A 43 7.64 -0.73 11.47
CA LEU A 43 6.68 0.36 11.67
C LEU A 43 6.77 0.88 13.12
N LEU A 44 6.90 2.18 13.31
CA LEU A 44 7.04 2.75 14.66
C LEU A 44 5.69 2.85 15.38
N ILE A 45 5.58 2.30 16.61
CA ILE A 45 4.41 2.48 17.50
C ILE A 45 4.08 3.96 17.63
N GLY A 46 2.80 4.29 17.51
CA GLY A 46 2.32 5.67 17.58
C GLY A 46 2.58 6.49 16.30
N GLY A 47 3.35 5.96 15.35
CA GLY A 47 3.56 6.51 14.03
C GLY A 47 2.34 6.42 13.13
N LYS A 48 2.45 6.97 11.91
CA LYS A 48 1.41 6.90 10.88
C LYS A 48 1.80 5.91 9.79
N ALA A 49 0.87 5.06 9.42
CA ALA A 49 1.00 4.11 8.34
C ALA A 49 -0.23 4.14 7.43
N ILE A 50 -0.12 3.48 6.28
CA ILE A 50 -1.20 3.30 5.34
C ILE A 50 -1.62 1.83 5.36
N LEU A 51 -2.90 1.59 5.59
CA LEU A 51 -3.57 0.30 5.44
C LEU A 51 -4.20 0.22 4.05
N LEU A 52 -3.82 -0.82 3.30
CA LEU A 52 -4.43 -1.16 2.02
C LEU A 52 -5.71 -1.99 2.21
N PRO A 53 -6.61 -2.02 1.22
CA PRO A 53 -7.81 -2.88 1.21
C PRO A 53 -7.53 -4.36 1.50
N CYS A 54 -6.34 -4.85 1.09
CA CYS A 54 -5.88 -6.21 1.31
C CYS A 54 -5.22 -6.43 2.68
N SER A 55 -5.44 -5.51 3.63
CA SER A 55 -4.94 -5.54 5.01
C SER A 55 -3.42 -5.40 5.19
N HIS A 56 -2.66 -5.11 4.12
CA HIS A 56 -1.23 -4.83 4.24
C HIS A 56 -0.96 -3.39 4.70
N VAL A 57 0.10 -3.22 5.49
CA VAL A 57 0.47 -1.93 6.10
C VAL A 57 1.86 -1.49 5.66
N TYR A 58 2.00 -0.20 5.37
CA TYR A 58 3.26 0.40 4.91
C TYR A 58 3.47 1.78 5.53
N HIS A 59 4.73 2.23 5.57
CA HIS A 59 5.02 3.65 5.81
C HIS A 59 4.30 4.53 4.79
N CYS A 60 3.69 5.63 5.24
CA CYS A 60 2.96 6.54 4.38
C CYS A 60 3.81 7.05 3.20
N GLY A 61 5.09 7.35 3.45
CA GLY A 61 6.02 7.81 2.43
C GLY A 61 6.37 6.72 1.41
N CYS A 62 6.64 5.51 1.88
CA CYS A 62 7.03 4.38 1.04
C CYS A 62 5.95 4.01 0.02
N ILE A 63 4.71 3.81 0.49
CA ILE A 63 3.63 3.37 -0.38
C ILE A 63 3.18 4.47 -1.35
N ARG A 64 3.22 5.74 -0.93
CA ARG A 64 2.92 6.87 -1.82
C ARG A 64 3.94 7.01 -2.94
N LYS A 65 5.24 6.85 -2.64
CA LYS A 65 6.29 6.83 -3.67
C LYS A 65 6.10 5.68 -4.64
N TRP A 66 5.80 4.49 -4.12
CA TRP A 66 5.53 3.30 -4.92
C TRP A 66 4.34 3.50 -5.89
N PHE A 67 3.23 4.05 -5.41
CA PHE A 67 2.07 4.33 -6.28
C PHE A 67 2.29 5.47 -7.28
N LYS A 68 3.18 6.42 -6.99
CA LYS A 68 3.54 7.48 -7.95
C LYS A 68 4.45 7.01 -9.09
N MET A 69 5.08 5.83 -8.96
CA MET A 69 5.99 5.28 -9.99
C MET A 69 5.28 4.52 -11.11
N ILE A 70 4.00 4.21 -10.96
CA ILE A 70 3.22 3.56 -12.01
C ILE A 70 2.71 4.69 -12.92
N ASN A 71 3.31 4.87 -14.10
CA ASN A 71 2.89 5.86 -15.10
C ASN A 71 2.89 5.19 -16.47
#